data_AF-A0A928FG70-F1
#
_entry.id   AF-A0A928FG70-F1
#
_cell.length_a   1.000
_cell.length_b   1.000
_cell.length_c   1.000
_cell.angle_alpha   90.00
_cell.angle_beta   90.00
_cell.angle_gamma   90.00
#
_symmetry.space_group_name_H-M   'P 1'
#
loop_
_entity.id
_entity.type
_entity.pdbx_description
1 polymer ?
#
loop_
_entity_poly.entity_id
_entity_poly.type
_entity_poly.pdbx_seq_one_letter_code
_entity_poly.pdbx_strand_id
1 'polypeptide(L)'
;MKKQEIISVLYELHKITGFRASLHDVNFEEIAAYPPEKLPICMKIHSIPGEYENCRKCDKEAFLKVEEKKETVIYRCRFGLTEAVSPLYNFGILTGYLMMGQISSDKTSKSDIVNALVRAGISAEDAKSSVNGVRVVPEELINSYVKIMTICAQYLTLSNAMPGAKPSVAESAKRYICENIDKKITIKDICDEIGCSKTTLIAAFKKEFGTTVNAAITKSKLEEAKKLLIAGVLSINEISQATGFYDQAYFSKVFSNEYGVPPSEYKKELSK
;
A
#
# COMPACT_ATOMS: atom_id res chain seq x y z
N MET A 1 7.62 -20.81 0.23
CA MET A 1 8.43 -19.62 -0.10
C MET A 1 7.81 -18.33 0.45
N LYS A 2 6.63 -17.89 0.00
CA LYS A 2 6.04 -16.57 0.37
C LYS A 2 5.85 -16.30 1.88
N LYS A 3 5.48 -17.31 2.68
CA LYS A 3 5.30 -17.17 4.14
C LYS A 3 6.62 -16.90 4.89
N GLN A 4 7.73 -17.48 4.44
CA GLN A 4 9.04 -17.30 5.06
C GLN A 4 9.54 -15.85 4.86
N GLU A 5 9.33 -15.32 3.66
CA GLU A 5 9.70 -13.97 3.27
C GLU A 5 8.94 -12.92 4.07
N ILE A 6 7.61 -13.10 4.20
CA ILE A 6 6.76 -12.30 5.09
C ILE A 6 7.33 -12.23 6.51
N ILE A 7 7.62 -13.39 7.11
CA ILE A 7 8.12 -13.47 8.48
C ILE A 7 9.48 -12.77 8.60
N SER A 8 10.35 -12.91 7.60
CA SER A 8 11.64 -12.22 7.54
C SER A 8 11.49 -10.70 7.56
N VAL A 9 10.53 -10.15 6.80
CA VAL A 9 10.28 -8.70 6.79
C VAL A 9 9.78 -8.21 8.15
N LEU A 10 8.83 -8.93 8.77
CA LEU A 10 8.33 -8.58 10.11
C LEU A 10 9.45 -8.64 11.16
N TYR A 11 10.31 -9.65 11.07
CA TYR A 11 11.48 -9.81 11.95
C TYR A 11 12.45 -8.62 11.83
N GLU A 12 12.84 -8.24 10.61
CA GLU A 12 13.77 -7.13 10.40
C GLU A 12 13.17 -5.78 10.82
N LEU A 13 11.89 -5.55 10.53
CA LEU A 13 11.18 -4.36 11.02
C LEU A 13 11.20 -4.28 12.54
N HIS A 14 10.93 -5.39 13.24
CA HIS A 14 11.03 -5.42 14.69
C HIS A 14 12.46 -5.17 15.18
N LYS A 15 13.47 -5.79 14.54
CA LYS A 15 14.86 -5.67 14.96
C LYS A 15 15.38 -4.22 14.88
N ILE A 16 14.99 -3.47 13.85
CA ILE A 16 15.44 -2.08 13.68
C ILE A 16 14.62 -1.07 14.48
N THR A 17 13.32 -1.32 14.68
CA THR A 17 12.41 -0.35 15.33
C THR A 17 12.15 -0.67 16.81
N GLY A 18 12.24 -1.94 17.17
CA GLY A 18 11.72 -2.50 18.43
C GLY A 18 10.20 -2.65 18.46
N PHE A 19 9.49 -2.31 17.39
CA PHE A 19 8.02 -2.30 17.37
C PHE A 19 7.49 -3.67 16.99
N ARG A 20 6.28 -3.99 17.44
CA ARG A 20 5.59 -5.17 16.93
C ARG A 20 5.10 -4.87 15.52
N ALA A 21 5.40 -5.76 14.58
CA ALA A 21 4.90 -5.71 13.22
C ALA A 21 3.96 -6.91 12.98
N SER A 22 2.87 -6.69 12.24
CA SER A 22 1.86 -7.70 11.96
C SER A 22 1.23 -7.51 10.60
N LEU A 23 0.76 -8.61 10.00
CA LEU A 23 0.00 -8.64 8.78
C LEU A 23 -1.43 -9.00 9.08
N HIS A 24 -2.35 -8.33 8.40
CA HIS A 24 -3.78 -8.55 8.49
C HIS A 24 -4.37 -8.81 7.11
N ASP A 25 -5.39 -9.66 7.01
CA ASP A 25 -6.16 -9.86 5.78
C ASP A 25 -7.20 -8.74 5.58
N VAL A 26 -7.95 -8.79 4.48
CA VAL A 26 -9.04 -7.85 4.19
C VAL A 26 -10.25 -7.96 5.14
N ASN A 27 -10.31 -9.01 5.96
CA ASN A 27 -11.29 -9.17 7.02
C ASN A 27 -10.77 -8.63 8.37
N PHE A 28 -9.59 -8.00 8.37
CA PHE A 28 -8.91 -7.45 9.55
C PHE A 28 -8.44 -8.52 10.55
N GLU A 29 -8.23 -9.74 10.08
CA GLU A 29 -7.71 -10.84 10.90
C GLU A 29 -6.20 -10.96 10.76
N GLU A 30 -5.51 -11.14 11.89
CA GLU A 30 -4.05 -11.23 11.95
C GLU A 30 -3.56 -12.55 11.33
N ILE A 31 -2.77 -12.46 10.25
CA ILE A 31 -2.21 -13.62 9.53
C ILE A 31 -0.86 -14.03 10.10
N ALA A 32 -0.05 -13.03 10.46
CA ALA A 32 1.31 -13.22 10.96
C ALA A 32 1.74 -12.00 11.77
N ALA A 33 2.60 -12.20 12.77
CA ALA A 33 3.19 -11.12 13.54
C ALA A 33 4.60 -11.47 14.03
N TYR A 34 5.40 -10.43 14.25
CA TYR A 34 6.67 -10.53 14.94
C TYR A 34 6.90 -9.31 15.86
N PRO A 35 7.22 -9.52 17.15
CA PRO A 35 7.05 -10.78 17.87
C PRO A 35 5.59 -11.26 17.82
N PRO A 36 5.34 -12.58 17.95
CA PRO A 36 3.99 -13.11 17.93
C PRO A 36 3.16 -12.57 19.10
N GLU A 37 3.77 -12.41 20.28
CA GLU A 37 3.13 -11.85 21.46
C GLU A 37 2.88 -10.34 21.31
N LYS A 38 1.78 -9.86 21.90
CA LYS A 38 1.52 -8.42 22.04
C LYS A 38 2.27 -7.88 23.26
N LEU A 39 2.51 -6.57 23.30
CA LEU A 39 3.08 -5.94 24.49
C LEU A 39 2.23 -6.24 25.75
N PRO A 40 2.85 -6.34 26.94
CA PRO A 40 2.16 -6.61 28.20
C PRO A 40 0.96 -5.69 28.45
N ILE A 41 1.10 -4.40 28.13
CA ILE A 41 -0.01 -3.44 28.22
C ILE A 41 -1.20 -3.83 27.34
N CYS A 42 -0.99 -4.22 26.09
CA CYS A 42 -2.06 -4.61 25.18
C CYS A 42 -2.75 -5.89 25.66
N MET A 43 -1.99 -6.86 26.16
CA MET A 43 -2.56 -8.09 26.76
C MET A 43 -3.42 -7.75 27.99
N LYS A 44 -2.97 -6.83 28.84
CA LYS A 44 -3.73 -6.37 30.00
C LYS A 44 -4.99 -5.63 29.60
N ILE A 45 -4.92 -4.74 28.61
CA ILE A 45 -6.09 -4.03 28.05
C ILE A 45 -7.12 -5.04 27.54
N HIS A 46 -6.70 -6.07 26.81
CA HIS A 46 -7.59 -7.10 26.27
C HIS A 46 -8.25 -7.97 27.35
N SER A 47 -7.71 -7.99 28.59
CA SER A 47 -8.34 -8.67 29.72
C SER A 47 -9.49 -7.88 30.34
N ILE A 48 -9.65 -6.59 29.99
CA ILE A 48 -10.74 -5.75 30.48
C ILE A 48 -12.00 -6.05 29.63
N PRO A 49 -13.17 -6.31 30.26
CA PRO A 49 -14.41 -6.57 29.53
C PRO A 49 -14.74 -5.47 28.50
N GLY A 50 -14.95 -5.88 27.24
CA GLY A 50 -15.32 -4.99 26.13
C GLY A 50 -14.16 -4.20 25.50
N GLU A 51 -12.99 -4.16 26.12
CA GLU A 51 -11.85 -3.40 25.59
C GLU A 51 -11.17 -4.08 24.42
N TYR A 52 -11.23 -5.41 24.33
CA TYR A 52 -10.76 -6.14 23.16
C TYR A 52 -11.54 -5.73 21.89
N GLU A 53 -12.87 -5.72 21.94
CA GLU A 53 -13.73 -5.28 20.84
C GLU A 53 -13.49 -3.83 20.47
N ASN A 54 -13.32 -2.97 21.48
CA ASN A 54 -13.07 -1.56 21.24
C ASN A 54 -11.65 -1.30 20.67
N CYS A 55 -10.65 -2.11 21.01
CA CYS A 55 -9.34 -2.11 20.35
C CYS A 55 -9.47 -2.50 18.88
N ARG A 56 -10.13 -3.64 18.59
CA ARG A 56 -10.39 -4.06 17.20
C ARG A 56 -11.14 -3.02 16.39
N LYS A 57 -12.09 -2.30 17.00
CA LYS A 57 -12.81 -1.21 16.34
C LYS A 57 -11.88 -0.06 15.96
N CYS A 58 -10.94 0.30 16.84
CA CYS A 58 -9.94 1.33 16.58
C CYS A 58 -9.05 0.95 15.38
N ASP A 59 -8.55 -0.29 15.36
CA ASP A 59 -7.73 -0.82 14.26
C ASP A 59 -8.53 -0.84 12.95
N LYS A 60 -9.79 -1.28 13.00
CA LYS A 60 -10.72 -1.28 11.85
C LYS A 60 -10.94 0.10 11.26
N GLU A 61 -11.11 1.13 12.09
CA GLU A 61 -11.23 2.50 11.61
C GLU A 61 -9.94 2.98 10.91
N ALA A 62 -8.77 2.51 11.34
CA ALA A 62 -7.51 2.79 10.67
C ALA A 62 -7.40 2.05 9.32
N PHE A 63 -7.79 0.77 9.25
CA PHE A 63 -7.82 0.01 7.99
C PHE A 63 -8.74 0.67 6.94
N LEU A 64 -9.92 1.11 7.34
CA LEU A 64 -10.86 1.80 6.45
C LEU A 64 -10.30 3.14 5.93
N LYS A 65 -9.57 3.89 6.77
CA LYS A 65 -8.90 5.12 6.32
C LYS A 65 -7.78 4.83 5.31
N VAL A 66 -7.07 3.73 5.49
CA VAL A 66 -6.04 3.27 4.54
C VAL A 66 -6.67 2.86 3.21
N GLU A 67 -7.81 2.18 3.24
CA GLU A 67 -8.58 1.85 2.03
C GLU A 67 -9.00 3.09 1.24
N GLU A 68 -9.56 4.08 1.95
CA GLU A 68 -10.02 5.34 1.36
C GLU A 68 -8.86 6.13 0.75
N LYS A 69 -7.78 6.33 1.52
CA LYS A 69 -6.65 7.18 1.13
C LYS A 69 -5.64 6.48 0.22
N LYS A 70 -5.59 5.14 0.26
CA LYS A 70 -4.59 4.30 -0.42
C LYS A 70 -3.15 4.63 0.00
N GLU A 71 -2.98 5.08 1.22
CA GLU A 71 -1.71 5.53 1.79
C GLU A 71 -1.53 4.98 3.21
N THR A 72 -0.30 5.00 3.70
CA THR A 72 0.00 4.64 5.08
C THR A 72 -0.63 5.64 6.04
N VAL A 73 -1.37 5.15 7.04
CA VAL A 73 -2.01 5.97 8.08
C VAL A 73 -1.33 5.71 9.41
N ILE A 74 -0.95 6.78 10.10
CA ILE A 74 -0.52 6.76 11.51
C ILE A 74 -1.71 7.19 12.35
N TYR A 75 -1.98 6.47 13.43
CA TYR A 75 -3.03 6.82 14.39
C TYR A 75 -2.58 6.53 15.82
N ARG A 76 -3.36 7.03 16.79
CA ARG A 76 -3.18 6.73 18.21
C ARG A 76 -4.36 5.93 18.69
N CYS A 77 -4.09 4.83 19.39
CA CYS A 77 -5.13 4.05 20.03
C CYS A 77 -5.70 4.79 21.26
N ARG A 78 -6.79 4.26 21.82
CA ARG A 78 -7.50 4.87 22.96
C ARG A 78 -6.67 4.98 24.24
N PHE A 79 -5.59 4.19 24.34
CA PHE A 79 -4.66 4.22 25.47
C PHE A 79 -3.39 5.05 25.20
N GLY A 80 -3.34 5.75 24.06
CA GLY A 80 -2.26 6.68 23.72
C GLY A 80 -1.06 6.05 23.00
N LEU A 81 -1.11 4.76 22.67
CA LEU A 81 -0.08 4.12 21.85
C LEU A 81 -0.24 4.51 20.38
N THR A 82 0.87 4.83 19.73
CA THR A 82 0.95 5.09 18.30
C THR A 82 1.07 3.80 17.53
N GLU A 83 0.32 3.73 16.43
CA GLU A 83 0.33 2.64 15.46
C GLU A 83 0.29 3.19 14.04
N ALA A 84 0.77 2.38 13.09
CA ALA A 84 0.77 2.71 11.69
C ALA A 84 0.30 1.52 10.87
N VAL A 85 -0.44 1.80 9.80
CA VAL A 85 -1.04 0.79 8.91
C VAL A 85 -0.76 1.19 7.47
N SER A 86 -0.24 0.26 6.69
CA SER A 86 0.04 0.43 5.26
C SER A 86 -0.73 -0.60 4.43
N PRO A 87 -1.31 -0.23 3.27
CA PRO A 87 -2.03 -1.17 2.44
C PRO A 87 -1.07 -2.13 1.74
N LEU A 88 -1.52 -3.37 1.55
CA LEU A 88 -0.79 -4.38 0.78
C LEU A 88 -1.63 -4.84 -0.40
N TYR A 89 -1.03 -4.77 -1.58
CA TYR A 89 -1.70 -5.18 -2.80
C TYR A 89 -1.11 -6.49 -3.34
N ASN A 90 -1.97 -7.30 -3.94
CA ASN A 90 -1.55 -8.38 -4.81
C ASN A 90 -2.15 -8.09 -6.19
N PHE A 91 -1.31 -7.89 -7.19
CA PHE A 91 -1.73 -7.46 -8.52
C PHE A 91 -2.66 -6.23 -8.56
N GLY A 92 -2.45 -5.29 -7.63
CA GLY A 92 -3.24 -4.05 -7.52
C GLY A 92 -4.57 -4.21 -6.77
N ILE A 93 -4.94 -5.42 -6.34
CA ILE A 93 -6.07 -5.66 -5.44
C ILE A 93 -5.59 -5.51 -4.01
N LEU A 94 -6.32 -4.78 -3.18
CA LEU A 94 -6.05 -4.76 -1.75
C LEU A 94 -6.26 -6.16 -1.18
N THR A 95 -5.21 -6.75 -0.61
CA THR A 95 -5.23 -8.13 -0.09
C THR A 95 -4.93 -8.20 1.40
N GLY A 96 -4.57 -7.08 2.00
CA GLY A 96 -4.36 -6.98 3.43
C GLY A 96 -3.61 -5.71 3.80
N TYR A 97 -3.05 -5.73 5.00
CA TYR A 97 -2.42 -4.57 5.60
C TYR A 97 -1.16 -4.99 6.36
N LEU A 98 -0.12 -4.16 6.27
CA LEU A 98 1.03 -4.21 7.17
C LEU A 98 0.80 -3.20 8.29
N MET A 99 0.74 -3.69 9.52
CA MET A 99 0.57 -2.88 10.72
C MET A 99 1.83 -2.94 11.58
N MET A 100 2.25 -1.80 12.14
CA MET A 100 3.37 -1.70 13.07
C MET A 100 3.00 -0.74 14.20
N GLY A 101 3.34 -1.06 15.44
CA GLY A 101 3.09 -0.13 16.52
C GLY A 101 3.27 -0.69 17.92
N GLN A 102 2.32 -0.31 18.78
CA GLN A 102 2.35 -0.50 20.22
C GLN A 102 3.48 0.33 20.88
N ILE A 103 3.71 1.56 20.40
CA ILE A 103 4.77 2.44 20.89
C ILE A 103 4.18 3.71 21.50
N SER A 104 4.88 4.35 22.44
CA SER A 104 4.53 5.71 22.84
C SER A 104 5.40 6.73 22.12
N SER A 105 4.80 7.84 21.68
CA SER A 105 5.58 9.02 21.30
C SER A 105 6.04 9.78 22.54
N ASP A 106 7.08 10.60 22.43
CA ASP A 106 7.44 11.65 23.40
C ASP A 106 6.29 12.62 23.77
N LYS A 107 5.27 12.79 22.92
CA LYS A 107 4.02 13.52 23.25
C LYS A 107 3.08 12.80 24.23
N THR A 108 3.35 11.54 24.57
CA THR A 108 2.53 10.75 25.49
C THR A 108 3.45 10.08 26.49
N SER A 109 3.42 10.57 27.73
CA SER A 109 4.26 10.03 28.78
C SER A 109 3.73 8.65 29.22
N LYS A 110 4.61 7.83 29.82
CA LYS A 110 4.17 6.59 30.47
C LYS A 110 3.09 6.85 31.54
N SER A 111 3.16 8.00 32.21
CA SER A 111 2.17 8.41 33.21
C SER A 111 0.78 8.63 32.60
N ASP A 112 0.70 9.19 31.39
CA ASP A 112 -0.58 9.37 30.68
C ASP A 112 -1.23 8.03 30.36
N ILE A 113 -0.41 7.06 29.93
CA ILE A 113 -0.83 5.69 29.65
C ILE A 113 -1.30 5.00 30.94
N VAL A 114 -0.53 5.11 32.04
CA VAL A 114 -0.93 4.57 33.35
C VAL A 114 -2.27 5.15 33.79
N ASN A 115 -2.47 6.46 33.67
CA ASN A 115 -3.73 7.11 34.01
C ASN A 115 -4.89 6.61 33.13
N ALA A 116 -4.66 6.33 31.85
CA ALA A 116 -5.66 5.73 30.98
C ALA A 116 -6.04 4.31 31.40
N LEU A 117 -5.06 3.47 31.78
CA LEU A 117 -5.31 2.12 32.27
C LEU A 117 -6.09 2.12 33.59
N VAL A 118 -5.77 3.02 34.51
CA VAL A 118 -6.49 3.17 35.79
C VAL A 118 -7.93 3.59 35.56
N ARG A 119 -8.19 4.52 34.63
CA ARG A 119 -9.57 4.89 34.23
C ARG A 119 -10.35 3.73 33.61
N ALA A 120 -9.65 2.80 32.97
CA ALA A 120 -10.24 1.59 32.39
C ALA A 120 -10.42 0.45 33.42
N GLY A 121 -10.08 0.68 34.70
CA GLY A 121 -10.32 -0.27 35.79
C GLY A 121 -9.14 -1.15 36.20
N ILE A 122 -7.93 -0.91 35.68
CA ILE A 122 -6.72 -1.62 36.12
C ILE A 122 -6.19 -0.97 37.41
N SER A 123 -5.70 -1.78 38.36
CA SER A 123 -5.07 -1.26 39.58
C SER A 123 -3.85 -0.41 39.26
N ALA A 124 -3.55 0.61 40.06
CA ALA A 124 -2.42 1.50 39.80
C ALA A 124 -1.06 0.76 39.79
N GLU A 125 -0.93 -0.31 40.58
CA GLU A 125 0.26 -1.16 40.62
C GLU A 125 0.43 -1.96 39.32
N ASP A 126 -0.64 -2.62 38.86
CA ASP A 126 -0.65 -3.37 37.62
C ASP A 126 -0.47 -2.48 36.39
N ALA A 127 -1.05 -1.28 36.41
CA ALA A 127 -0.91 -0.31 35.33
C ALA A 127 0.55 0.12 35.18
N LYS A 128 1.23 0.42 36.30
CA LYS A 128 2.65 0.79 36.31
C LYS A 128 3.55 -0.35 35.83
N SER A 129 3.31 -1.58 36.27
CA SER A 129 4.13 -2.73 35.84
C SER A 129 3.95 -3.03 34.34
N SER A 130 2.73 -2.84 33.81
CA SER A 130 2.40 -3.12 32.41
C SER A 130 3.05 -2.16 31.39
N VAL A 131 3.39 -0.93 31.80
CA VAL A 131 4.01 0.07 30.92
C VAL A 131 5.55 0.00 30.85
N ASN A 132 6.17 -0.90 31.62
CA ASN A 132 7.63 -1.02 31.66
C ASN A 132 8.22 -1.32 30.27
N GLY A 133 7.60 -2.23 29.52
CA GLY A 133 7.99 -2.59 28.15
C GLY A 133 7.61 -1.57 27.08
N VAL A 134 6.81 -0.54 27.41
CA VAL A 134 6.45 0.50 26.45
C VAL A 134 7.66 1.40 26.22
N ARG A 135 8.15 1.42 24.99
CA ARG A 135 9.24 2.30 24.60
C ARG A 135 8.66 3.66 24.21
N VAL A 136 9.36 4.73 24.61
CA VAL A 136 9.01 6.11 24.27
C VAL A 136 10.00 6.57 23.20
N VAL A 137 9.48 7.02 22.08
CA VAL A 137 10.28 7.37 20.89
C VAL A 137 9.91 8.78 20.43
N PRO A 138 10.87 9.63 20.05
CA PRO A 138 10.57 10.93 19.46
C PRO A 138 9.66 10.79 18.23
N GLU A 139 8.66 11.67 18.09
CA GLU A 139 7.68 11.55 17.00
C GLU A 139 8.33 11.58 15.60
N GLU A 140 9.40 12.36 15.42
CA GLU A 140 10.16 12.40 14.16
C GLU A 140 10.81 11.05 13.81
N LEU A 141 11.29 10.33 14.83
CA LEU A 141 11.88 9.01 14.65
C LEU A 141 10.80 7.96 14.37
N ILE A 142 9.62 8.07 14.99
CA ILE A 142 8.44 7.25 14.64
C ILE A 142 8.11 7.42 13.16
N ASN A 143 8.05 8.66 12.66
CA ASN A 143 7.78 8.93 11.25
C ASN A 143 8.84 8.28 10.33
N SER A 144 10.10 8.26 10.75
CA SER A 144 11.18 7.61 10.00
C SER A 144 11.02 6.09 9.95
N TYR A 145 10.64 5.46 11.07
CA TYR A 145 10.32 4.03 11.12
C TYR A 145 9.10 3.67 10.26
N VAL A 146 8.05 4.52 10.27
CA VAL A 146 6.86 4.33 9.43
C VAL A 146 7.19 4.44 7.94
N LYS A 147 8.12 5.31 7.55
CA LYS A 147 8.62 5.37 6.16
C LYS A 147 9.31 4.07 5.76
N ILE A 148 10.16 3.51 6.62
CA ILE A 148 10.82 2.20 6.36
C ILE A 148 9.76 1.09 6.25
N MET A 149 8.80 1.06 7.17
CA MET A 149 7.66 0.12 7.09
C MET A 149 6.89 0.26 5.77
N THR A 150 6.67 1.48 5.28
CA THR A 150 5.98 1.74 4.00
C THR A 150 6.77 1.19 2.82
N ILE A 151 8.10 1.33 2.82
CA ILE A 151 8.97 0.72 1.79
C ILE A 151 8.86 -0.81 1.85
N CYS A 152 8.85 -1.40 3.05
CA CYS A 152 8.63 -2.84 3.21
C CYS A 152 7.24 -3.28 2.70
N ALA A 153 6.19 -2.49 2.95
CA ALA A 153 4.84 -2.76 2.42
C ALA A 153 4.81 -2.72 0.88
N GLN A 154 5.50 -1.77 0.27
CA GLN A 154 5.65 -1.70 -1.19
C GLN A 154 6.42 -2.91 -1.74
N TYR A 155 7.50 -3.33 -1.08
CA TYR A 155 8.21 -4.55 -1.44
C TYR A 155 7.31 -5.79 -1.39
N LEU A 156 6.55 -5.97 -0.31
CA LEU A 156 5.61 -7.10 -0.15
C LEU A 156 4.50 -7.07 -1.20
N THR A 157 4.08 -5.87 -1.60
CA THR A 157 3.12 -5.65 -2.68
C THR A 157 3.70 -6.06 -4.04
N LEU A 158 4.89 -5.59 -4.38
CA LEU A 158 5.54 -5.87 -5.67
C LEU A 158 5.94 -7.34 -5.83
N SER A 159 6.34 -7.99 -4.73
CA SER A 159 6.65 -9.42 -4.70
C SER A 159 5.39 -10.32 -4.70
N ASN A 160 4.19 -9.73 -4.62
CA ASN A 160 2.92 -10.45 -4.47
C ASN A 160 2.99 -11.49 -3.34
N ALA A 161 3.60 -11.10 -2.22
CA ALA A 161 3.86 -11.99 -1.09
C ALA A 161 2.57 -12.40 -0.37
N MET A 162 1.58 -11.50 -0.30
CA MET A 162 0.28 -11.77 0.32
C MET A 162 -0.51 -12.81 -0.48
N PRO A 163 -1.11 -13.82 0.16
CA PRO A 163 -2.09 -14.68 -0.49
C PRO A 163 -3.29 -13.82 -0.91
N GLY A 164 -3.57 -13.75 -2.21
CA GLY A 164 -4.73 -13.07 -2.76
C GLY A 164 -5.60 -14.02 -3.56
N ALA A 165 -6.82 -13.60 -3.89
CA ALA A 165 -7.57 -14.23 -4.98
C ALA A 165 -6.67 -14.30 -6.22
N LYS A 166 -6.79 -15.37 -7.02
CA LYS A 166 -6.14 -15.39 -8.33
C LYS A 166 -6.57 -14.12 -9.08
N PRO A 167 -5.62 -13.37 -9.67
CA PRO A 167 -5.97 -12.15 -10.38
C PRO A 167 -7.01 -12.48 -11.44
N SER A 168 -8.01 -11.63 -11.57
CA SER A 168 -9.01 -11.73 -12.61
C SER A 168 -8.34 -11.69 -13.99
N VAL A 169 -9.08 -12.10 -15.02
CA VAL A 169 -8.63 -11.94 -16.41
C VAL A 169 -8.34 -10.46 -16.71
N ALA A 170 -9.12 -9.54 -16.14
CA ALA A 170 -8.95 -8.11 -16.34
C ALA A 170 -7.68 -7.59 -15.66
N GLU A 171 -7.44 -7.93 -14.39
CA GLU A 171 -6.23 -7.57 -13.65
C GLU A 171 -4.97 -8.10 -14.31
N SER A 172 -5.00 -9.36 -14.73
CA SER A 172 -3.88 -9.99 -15.44
C SER A 172 -3.59 -9.26 -16.75
N ALA A 173 -4.62 -8.81 -17.46
CA ALA A 173 -4.46 -8.01 -18.66
C ALA A 173 -3.89 -6.62 -18.36
N LYS A 174 -4.38 -5.93 -17.33
CA LYS A 174 -3.88 -4.62 -16.94
C LYS A 174 -2.40 -4.68 -16.55
N ARG A 175 -2.00 -5.74 -15.85
CA ARG A 175 -0.59 -6.01 -15.51
C ARG A 175 0.26 -6.20 -16.76
N TYR A 176 -0.16 -7.08 -17.68
CA TYR A 176 0.56 -7.29 -18.94
C TYR A 176 0.76 -5.99 -19.72
N ILE A 177 -0.25 -5.12 -19.73
CA ILE A 177 -0.16 -3.79 -20.38
C ILE A 177 0.92 -2.92 -19.71
N CYS A 178 0.96 -2.87 -18.38
CA CYS A 178 1.94 -2.07 -17.65
C CYS A 178 3.38 -2.60 -17.81
N GLU A 179 3.55 -3.92 -17.82
CA GLU A 179 4.87 -4.56 -17.94
C GLU A 179 5.45 -4.55 -19.36
N ASN A 180 4.64 -4.24 -20.37
CA ASN A 180 5.03 -4.25 -21.79
C ASN A 180 4.70 -2.92 -22.51
N ILE A 181 4.64 -1.82 -21.75
CA ILE A 181 4.24 -0.50 -22.25
C ILE A 181 5.16 0.04 -23.36
N ASP A 182 6.43 -0.36 -23.34
CA ASP A 182 7.48 -0.06 -24.31
C ASP A 182 7.27 -0.80 -25.65
N LYS A 183 6.40 -1.81 -25.67
CA LYS A 183 6.16 -2.66 -26.83
C LYS A 183 4.83 -2.36 -27.51
N LYS A 184 4.66 -2.95 -28.69
CA LYS A 184 3.36 -3.06 -29.34
C LYS A 184 2.56 -4.15 -28.66
N ILE A 185 1.57 -3.77 -27.88
CA ILE A 185 0.64 -4.71 -27.24
C ILE A 185 -0.60 -4.87 -28.11
N THR A 186 -0.97 -6.10 -28.41
CA THR A 186 -2.26 -6.44 -29.01
C THR A 186 -3.12 -7.24 -28.03
N ILE A 187 -4.44 -7.25 -28.28
CA ILE A 187 -5.38 -8.08 -27.52
C ILE A 187 -5.00 -9.58 -27.60
N LYS A 188 -4.44 -10.02 -28.74
CA LYS A 188 -4.00 -11.40 -28.92
C LYS A 188 -2.87 -11.74 -27.95
N ASP A 189 -1.86 -10.87 -27.84
CA ASP A 189 -0.71 -11.09 -26.96
C ASP A 189 -1.16 -11.22 -25.50
N ILE A 190 -2.12 -10.38 -25.08
CA ILE A 190 -2.72 -10.45 -23.74
C ILE A 190 -3.48 -11.77 -23.54
N CYS A 191 -4.26 -12.20 -24.52
CA CYS A 191 -5.00 -13.46 -24.46
C CYS A 191 -4.08 -14.68 -24.38
N ASP A 192 -3.01 -14.68 -25.17
CA ASP A 192 -2.04 -15.77 -25.25
C ASP A 192 -1.26 -15.90 -23.93
N GLU A 193 -0.87 -14.77 -23.31
CA GLU A 193 -0.23 -14.75 -21.99
C GLU A 193 -1.15 -15.27 -20.88
N ILE A 194 -2.42 -14.81 -20.86
CA ILE A 194 -3.35 -15.12 -19.76
C ILE A 194 -3.99 -16.51 -19.93
N GLY A 195 -3.99 -17.04 -21.15
CA GLY A 195 -4.70 -18.28 -21.50
C GLY A 195 -6.22 -18.09 -21.53
N CYS A 196 -6.70 -16.99 -22.13
CA CYS A 196 -8.14 -16.70 -22.22
C CYS A 196 -8.59 -16.30 -23.63
N SER A 197 -9.89 -16.40 -23.91
CA SER A 197 -10.45 -15.95 -25.18
C SER A 197 -10.55 -14.41 -25.25
N LYS A 198 -10.51 -13.84 -26.46
CA LYS A 198 -10.71 -12.39 -26.67
C LYS A 198 -12.05 -11.91 -26.10
N THR A 199 -13.11 -12.68 -26.27
CA THR A 199 -14.45 -12.36 -25.74
C THR A 199 -14.43 -12.30 -24.22
N THR A 200 -13.80 -13.28 -23.58
CA THR A 200 -13.64 -13.32 -22.12
C THR A 200 -12.85 -12.10 -21.63
N LEU A 201 -11.74 -11.78 -22.28
CA LEU A 201 -10.90 -10.64 -21.93
C LEU A 201 -11.67 -9.31 -22.04
N ILE A 202 -12.31 -9.06 -23.18
CA ILE A 202 -13.05 -7.79 -23.41
C ILE A 202 -14.19 -7.64 -22.41
N ALA A 203 -14.97 -8.70 -22.19
CA ALA A 203 -16.09 -8.66 -21.25
C ALA A 203 -15.63 -8.44 -19.81
N ALA A 204 -14.60 -9.19 -19.36
CA ALA A 204 -14.04 -9.04 -18.03
C ALA A 204 -13.45 -7.63 -17.82
N PHE A 205 -12.65 -7.15 -18.77
CA PHE A 205 -11.99 -5.85 -18.66
C PHE A 205 -12.98 -4.69 -18.63
N LYS A 206 -14.03 -4.75 -19.47
CA LYS A 206 -15.07 -3.72 -19.49
C LYS A 206 -15.92 -3.75 -18.22
N LYS A 207 -16.26 -4.94 -17.71
CA LYS A 207 -17.02 -5.10 -16.47
C LYS A 207 -16.26 -4.54 -15.26
N GLU A 208 -14.95 -4.78 -15.19
CA GLU A 208 -14.16 -4.47 -14.01
C GLU A 208 -13.61 -3.03 -14.02
N PHE A 209 -13.08 -2.56 -15.16
CA PHE A 209 -12.44 -1.24 -15.25
C PHE A 209 -13.30 -0.19 -15.95
N GLY A 210 -14.50 -0.52 -16.42
CA GLY A 210 -15.40 0.41 -17.11
C GLY A 210 -14.89 0.90 -18.47
N THR A 211 -13.73 0.43 -18.94
CA THR A 211 -13.08 0.88 -20.18
C THR A 211 -12.71 -0.29 -21.09
N THR A 212 -12.27 -0.01 -22.32
CA THR A 212 -11.80 -1.05 -23.24
C THR A 212 -10.31 -1.33 -23.03
N VAL A 213 -9.87 -2.54 -23.40
CA VAL A 213 -8.45 -2.94 -23.33
C VAL A 213 -7.56 -1.98 -24.13
N ASN A 214 -7.96 -1.62 -25.35
CA ASN A 214 -7.20 -0.69 -26.19
C ASN A 214 -7.13 0.72 -25.59
N ALA A 215 -8.23 1.21 -25.01
CA ALA A 215 -8.22 2.51 -24.33
C ALA A 215 -7.27 2.50 -23.11
N ALA A 216 -7.23 1.38 -22.37
CA ALA A 216 -6.28 1.22 -21.27
C ALA A 216 -4.82 1.17 -21.73
N ILE A 217 -4.51 0.46 -22.84
CA ILE A 217 -3.18 0.46 -23.45
C ILE A 217 -2.75 1.88 -23.79
N THR A 218 -3.60 2.61 -24.52
CA THR A 218 -3.32 3.98 -24.94
C THR A 218 -3.09 4.88 -23.73
N LYS A 219 -3.99 4.84 -22.73
CA LYS A 219 -3.88 5.66 -21.53
C LYS A 219 -2.59 5.37 -20.75
N SER A 220 -2.24 4.11 -20.54
CA SER A 220 -0.99 3.76 -19.86
C SER A 220 0.22 4.35 -20.58
N LYS A 221 0.29 4.21 -21.92
CA LYS A 221 1.37 4.77 -22.75
C LYS A 221 1.48 6.29 -22.64
N LEU A 222 0.35 6.99 -22.63
CA LEU A 222 0.31 8.45 -22.47
C LEU A 222 0.80 8.90 -21.09
N GLU A 223 0.41 8.21 -20.02
CA GLU A 223 0.89 8.50 -18.67
C GLU A 223 2.41 8.32 -18.54
N GLU A 224 2.98 7.30 -19.19
CA GLU A 224 4.44 7.12 -19.23
C GLU A 224 5.12 8.19 -20.08
N ALA A 225 4.53 8.54 -21.23
CA ALA A 225 5.03 9.61 -22.08
C ALA A 225 5.07 10.95 -21.33
N LYS A 226 4.04 11.23 -20.53
CA LYS A 226 3.96 12.41 -19.66
C LYS A 226 5.14 12.47 -18.67
N LYS A 227 5.49 11.35 -18.03
CA LYS A 227 6.65 11.29 -17.12
C LYS A 227 7.97 11.57 -17.86
N LEU A 228 8.14 11.00 -19.06
CA LEU A 228 9.34 11.24 -19.88
C LEU A 228 9.43 12.68 -20.37
N LEU A 229 8.30 13.32 -20.67
CA LEU A 229 8.25 14.75 -21.01
C LEU A 229 8.69 15.62 -19.82
N ILE A 230 8.22 15.30 -18.61
CA ILE A 230 8.61 15.98 -17.36
C ILE A 230 10.11 15.83 -17.09
N ALA A 231 10.69 14.64 -17.34
CA ALA A 231 12.12 14.41 -17.19
C ALA A 231 12.98 15.26 -18.15
N GLY A 232 12.42 15.73 -19.27
CA GLY A 232 13.06 16.70 -20.15
C GLY A 232 14.18 16.17 -21.06
N VAL A 233 14.69 14.95 -20.82
CA VAL A 233 15.88 14.40 -21.50
C VAL A 233 15.63 13.99 -22.95
N LEU A 234 14.46 13.42 -23.25
CA LEU A 234 14.17 12.81 -24.55
C LEU A 234 13.42 13.77 -25.48
N SER A 235 13.67 13.66 -26.79
CA SER A 235 12.88 14.31 -27.84
C SER A 235 11.48 13.70 -27.95
N ILE A 236 10.54 14.42 -28.58
CA ILE A 236 9.16 13.93 -28.78
C ILE A 236 9.14 12.62 -29.58
N ASN A 237 10.05 12.46 -30.55
CA ASN A 237 10.19 11.23 -31.32
C ASN A 237 10.69 10.06 -30.45
N GLU A 238 11.72 10.28 -29.64
CA GLU A 238 12.25 9.26 -28.73
C GLU A 238 11.20 8.84 -27.69
N ILE A 239 10.41 9.78 -27.17
CA ILE A 239 9.31 9.48 -26.23
C ILE A 239 8.23 8.64 -26.91
N SER A 240 7.85 8.99 -28.15
CA SER A 240 6.90 8.20 -28.94
C SER A 240 7.39 6.75 -29.08
N GLN A 241 8.66 6.56 -29.46
CA GLN A 241 9.24 5.22 -29.62
C GLN A 241 9.36 4.47 -28.30
N ALA A 242 9.83 5.13 -27.24
CA ALA A 242 10.01 4.53 -25.91
C ALA A 242 8.69 4.09 -25.25
N THR A 243 7.57 4.69 -25.65
CA THR A 243 6.22 4.33 -25.17
C THR A 243 5.46 3.47 -26.19
N GLY A 244 6.15 2.94 -27.20
CA GLY A 244 5.60 2.00 -28.17
C GLY A 244 4.58 2.61 -29.14
N PHE A 245 4.64 3.92 -29.41
CA PHE A 245 3.96 4.57 -30.53
C PHE A 245 4.90 4.61 -31.75
N TYR A 246 4.50 3.98 -32.85
CA TYR A 246 5.29 3.93 -34.09
C TYR A 246 5.27 5.23 -34.88
N ASP A 247 4.26 6.05 -34.67
CA ASP A 247 4.02 7.27 -35.44
C ASP A 247 3.94 8.45 -34.47
N GLN A 248 4.91 9.36 -34.57
CA GLN A 248 5.00 10.55 -33.73
C GLN A 248 3.80 11.49 -33.92
N ALA A 249 3.24 11.57 -35.13
CA ALA A 249 2.07 12.40 -35.41
C ALA A 249 0.81 11.80 -34.77
N TYR A 250 0.65 10.48 -34.82
CA TYR A 250 -0.39 9.77 -34.10
C TYR A 250 -0.23 9.92 -32.59
N PHE A 251 0.97 9.72 -32.05
CA PHE A 251 1.28 9.98 -30.64
C PHE A 251 0.86 11.41 -30.25
N SER A 252 1.30 12.41 -31.00
CA SER A 252 1.01 13.82 -30.72
C SER A 252 -0.49 14.09 -30.75
N LYS A 253 -1.22 13.53 -31.74
CA LYS A 253 -2.68 13.67 -31.82
C LYS A 253 -3.38 13.07 -30.61
N VAL A 254 -3.00 11.85 -30.23
CA VAL A 254 -3.63 11.15 -29.10
C VAL A 254 -3.28 11.86 -27.78
N PHE A 255 -2.04 12.31 -27.62
CA PHE A 255 -1.61 13.08 -26.45
C PHE A 255 -2.38 14.40 -26.31
N SER A 256 -2.51 15.17 -27.39
CA SER A 256 -3.31 16.40 -27.41
C SER A 256 -4.77 16.15 -27.07
N ASN A 257 -5.35 15.05 -27.55
CA ASN A 257 -6.74 14.71 -27.24
C ASN A 257 -6.95 14.39 -25.75
N GLU A 258 -5.97 13.77 -25.08
CA GLU A 258 -6.08 13.42 -23.66
C GLU A 258 -5.76 14.60 -22.75
N TYR A 259 -4.73 15.40 -23.07
CA TYR A 259 -4.20 16.45 -22.18
C TYR A 259 -4.49 17.88 -22.64
N GLY A 260 -5.19 18.07 -23.75
CA GLY A 260 -5.62 19.37 -24.27
C GLY A 260 -4.55 20.18 -25.02
N VAL A 261 -3.26 19.81 -24.89
CA VAL A 261 -2.13 20.50 -25.54
C VAL A 261 -1.16 19.51 -26.21
N PRO A 262 -0.46 19.92 -27.29
CA PRO A 262 0.57 19.10 -27.92
C PRO A 262 1.72 18.74 -26.97
N PRO A 263 2.36 17.57 -27.14
CA PRO A 263 3.45 17.14 -26.26
C PRO A 263 4.66 18.08 -26.31
N SER A 264 4.90 18.76 -27.43
CA SER A 264 5.95 19.77 -27.57
C SER A 264 5.67 21.05 -26.77
N GLU A 265 4.40 21.45 -26.66
CA GLU A 265 3.96 22.58 -25.86
C GLU A 265 3.97 22.22 -24.38
N TYR A 266 3.44 21.04 -24.04
CA TYR A 266 3.49 20.47 -22.69
C TYR A 266 4.92 20.44 -22.13
N LYS A 267 5.91 20.02 -22.93
CA LYS A 267 7.33 20.02 -22.54
C LYS A 267 7.86 21.44 -22.28
N LYS A 268 7.47 22.43 -23.09
CA LYS A 268 7.92 23.82 -22.94
C LYS A 268 7.37 24.48 -21.67
N GLU A 269 6.10 24.23 -21.35
CA GLU A 269 5.49 24.78 -20.14
C GLU A 269 6.18 24.29 -18.87
N LEU A 270 6.68 23.06 -18.86
CA LEU A 270 7.41 22.47 -17.74
C LEU A 270 8.88 22.93 -17.64
N SER A 271 9.41 23.56 -18.69
CA SER A 271 10.80 24.04 -18.74
C SER A 271 10.95 25.49 -18.25
N LYS A 272 9.85 26.13 -17.84
CA LYS A 272 9.81 27.48 -17.26
C LYS A 272 9.88 27.40 -15.74
#